data_AF-A0A9X8VHN6-F1
#
_entry.id   AF-A0A9X8VHN6-F1
#
_cell.length_a   1.000
_cell.length_b   1.000
_cell.length_c   1.000
_cell.angle_alpha   90.00
_cell.angle_beta   90.00
_cell.angle_gamma   90.00
#
_symmetry.space_group_name_H-M   'P 1'
#
loop_
_entity.id
_entity.type
_entity.pdbx_description
1 polymer ?
#
loop_
_entity_poly.entity_id
_entity_poly.type
_entity_poly.pdbx_seq_one_letter_code
_entity_poly.pdbx_strand_id
1 'polypeptide(L)'
;RHDAALERVVDAAHLALHCTPVINLFPKVAERIAINEKNHEYHLVVDNIRPLDYEVFSVQRLGGSASEKRYEQEFRPFYSTLSADDGNYGAYFSLRREQRTLSEHARRYGTRTGYAGSEVFVSLVDERQSPWHS
;
A
#
# COMPACT_ATOMS: atom_id res chain seq x y z
N ARG A 1 30.90 -35.53 13.36
CA ARG A 1 31.33 -35.52 14.77
C ARG A 1 30.40 -34.54 15.47
N HIS A 2 29.46 -35.04 16.27
CA HIS A 2 28.49 -34.19 16.99
C HIS A 2 29.15 -33.65 18.26
N ASP A 3 28.86 -32.40 18.61
CA ASP A 3 29.37 -31.76 19.82
C ASP A 3 28.39 -32.02 20.98
N ALA A 4 28.77 -32.96 21.85
CA ALA A 4 27.95 -33.43 22.97
C ALA A 4 27.59 -32.32 23.98
N ALA A 5 28.30 -31.19 23.95
CA ALA A 5 27.94 -30.03 24.75
C ALA A 5 26.63 -29.39 24.27
N LEU A 6 26.40 -29.30 22.95
CA LEU A 6 25.20 -28.69 22.35
C LEU A 6 23.95 -29.56 22.52
N GLU A 7 24.10 -30.89 22.52
CA GLU A 7 22.98 -31.82 22.74
C GLU A 7 22.32 -31.66 24.12
N ARG A 8 23.07 -31.18 25.12
CA ARG A 8 22.56 -30.96 26.48
C ARG A 8 21.90 -29.59 26.69
N VAL A 9 21.97 -28.70 25.71
CA VAL A 9 21.45 -27.31 25.83
C VAL A 9 20.00 -27.21 25.37
N VAL A 10 19.53 -28.13 24.52
CA VAL A 10 18.16 -28.11 24.01
C VAL A 10 17.28 -29.03 24.84
N ASP A 11 16.23 -28.48 25.43
CA ASP A 11 15.17 -29.21 26.12
C ASP A 11 13.77 -28.78 25.64
N ALA A 12 12.71 -29.34 26.23
CA ALA A 12 11.33 -29.03 25.84
C ALA A 12 10.95 -27.55 26.01
N ALA A 13 11.62 -26.78 26.89
CA ALA A 13 11.35 -25.35 27.08
C ALA A 13 11.85 -24.50 25.89
N HIS A 14 12.74 -25.06 25.06
CA HIS A 14 13.25 -24.42 23.86
C HIS A 14 12.34 -24.65 22.64
N LEU A 15 11.29 -25.46 22.76
CA LEU A 15 10.36 -25.79 21.69
C LEU A 15 8.94 -25.38 22.08
N ALA A 16 8.48 -24.26 21.53
CA ALA A 16 7.09 -23.85 21.65
C ALA A 16 6.23 -24.56 20.60
N LEU A 17 5.20 -25.29 21.04
CA LEU A 17 4.16 -25.82 20.18
C LEU A 17 3.02 -24.80 20.05
N HIS A 18 2.26 -24.89 18.95
CA HIS A 18 1.10 -24.02 18.69
C HIS A 18 1.42 -22.52 18.58
N CYS A 19 2.64 -22.17 18.17
CA CYS A 19 2.99 -20.80 17.80
C CYS A 19 2.84 -20.58 16.29
N THR A 20 2.33 -19.41 15.90
CA THR A 20 2.29 -18.94 14.51
C THR A 20 2.81 -17.51 14.47
N PRO A 21 3.58 -17.11 13.44
CA PRO A 21 3.97 -15.72 13.29
C PRO A 21 2.73 -14.83 13.10
N VAL A 22 2.80 -13.61 13.61
CA VAL A 22 1.79 -12.57 13.40
C VAL A 22 2.42 -11.46 12.56
N ILE A 23 1.66 -10.95 11.59
CA ILE A 23 2.04 -9.80 10.78
C ILE A 23 1.25 -8.56 11.20
N ASN A 24 1.90 -7.41 11.24
CA ASN A 24 1.27 -6.15 11.62
C ASN A 24 0.55 -5.51 10.42
N LEU A 25 -0.57 -6.10 10.00
CA LEU A 25 -1.45 -5.54 8.97
C LEU A 25 -2.83 -5.27 9.56
N PHE A 26 -3.38 -4.09 9.28
CA PHE A 26 -4.71 -3.69 9.70
C PHE A 26 -5.35 -2.75 8.67
N PRO A 27 -6.69 -2.75 8.54
CA PRO A 27 -7.39 -1.84 7.64
C PRO A 27 -7.31 -0.40 8.15
N LYS A 28 -7.09 0.55 7.24
CA LYS A 28 -7.13 1.98 7.52
C LYS A 28 -7.57 2.75 6.28
N VAL A 29 -8.36 3.80 6.49
CA VAL A 29 -8.77 4.73 5.41
C VAL A 29 -7.64 5.73 5.21
N ALA A 30 -7.21 5.89 3.96
CA ALA A 30 -6.21 6.87 3.59
C ALA A 30 -6.80 8.28 3.47
N GLU A 31 -5.94 9.28 3.43
CA GLU A 31 -6.37 10.67 3.27
C GLU A 31 -7.04 10.88 1.90
N ARG A 32 -8.04 11.75 1.84
CA ARG A 32 -8.70 12.07 0.57
C ARG A 32 -7.78 12.88 -0.32
N ILE A 33 -7.74 12.52 -1.60
CA ILE A 33 -6.91 13.19 -2.60
C ILE A 33 -7.81 13.98 -3.54
N ALA A 34 -7.53 15.28 -3.68
CA ALA A 34 -8.13 16.10 -4.72
C ALA A 34 -7.43 15.82 -6.06
N ILE A 35 -8.22 15.39 -7.05
CA ILE A 35 -7.75 15.07 -8.41
C ILE A 35 -7.70 16.36 -9.24
N ASN A 36 -6.74 16.48 -10.15
CA ASN A 36 -6.62 17.60 -11.08
C ASN A 36 -6.06 17.14 -12.44
N GLU A 37 -6.27 17.91 -13.50
CA GLU A 37 -5.87 17.47 -14.84
C GLU A 37 -4.36 17.56 -15.13
N LYS A 38 -3.56 18.14 -14.22
CA LYS A 38 -2.13 18.35 -14.44
C LYS A 38 -1.28 17.15 -14.04
N ASN A 39 -1.81 16.30 -13.17
CA ASN A 39 -1.10 15.16 -12.60
C ASN A 39 -1.67 13.85 -13.12
N HIS A 40 -0.79 12.96 -13.58
CA HIS A 40 -1.15 11.60 -14.01
C HIS A 40 -1.16 10.60 -12.84
N GLU A 41 -0.52 10.96 -11.73
CA GLU A 41 -0.35 10.13 -10.55
C GLU A 41 -0.47 10.96 -9.26
N TYR A 42 -0.94 10.30 -8.21
CA TYR A 42 -1.22 10.92 -6.93
C TYR A 42 -0.60 10.15 -5.78
N HIS A 43 0.07 10.84 -4.87
CA HIS A 43 0.67 10.22 -3.70
C HIS A 43 -0.42 9.75 -2.71
N LEU A 44 -0.47 8.45 -2.44
CA LEU A 44 -1.41 7.84 -1.52
C LEU A 44 -0.81 7.80 -0.10
N VAL A 45 -1.20 8.77 0.71
CA VAL A 45 -0.75 8.89 2.10
C VAL A 45 -1.89 8.53 3.05
N VAL A 46 -1.57 7.76 4.08
CA VAL A 46 -2.55 7.31 5.07
C VAL A 46 -2.92 8.44 6.05
N ASP A 47 -1.92 9.22 6.48
CA ASP A 47 -2.05 10.36 7.37
C ASP A 47 -1.01 11.42 6.99
N ASN A 48 -1.46 12.59 6.53
CA ASN A 48 -0.56 13.67 6.09
C ASN A 48 0.15 14.38 7.26
N ILE A 49 -0.39 14.32 8.48
CA ILE A 49 0.23 14.91 9.67
C ILE A 49 1.36 14.00 10.15
N ARG A 50 1.19 12.68 10.00
CA ARG A 50 2.16 11.66 10.42
C ARG A 50 2.44 10.65 9.30
N PRO A 51 3.09 11.07 8.20
CA PRO A 51 3.28 10.24 7.01
C PRO A 51 4.21 9.03 7.23
N LEU A 52 4.97 9.02 8.33
CA LEU A 52 5.90 7.93 8.67
C LEU A 52 5.29 6.88 9.61
N ASP A 53 4.10 7.11 10.16
CA ASP A 53 3.48 6.19 11.12
C ASP A 53 2.87 4.95 10.42
N TYR A 54 2.62 5.04 9.12
CA TYR A 54 1.94 4.01 8.34
C TYR A 54 2.58 3.84 6.96
N GLU A 55 2.60 2.61 6.47
CA GLU A 55 2.92 2.29 5.08
C GLU A 55 1.73 1.59 4.44
N VAL A 56 1.40 1.98 3.20
CA VAL A 56 0.34 1.31 2.44
C VAL A 56 0.86 -0.06 2.01
N PHE A 57 0.27 -1.12 2.55
CA PHE A 57 0.52 -2.50 2.09
C PHE A 57 -0.22 -2.79 0.78
N SER A 58 -1.54 -2.61 0.77
CA SER A 58 -2.42 -2.84 -0.38
C SER A 58 -3.65 -1.94 -0.33
N VAL A 59 -4.18 -1.55 -1.49
CA VAL A 59 -5.48 -0.86 -1.58
C VAL A 59 -6.57 -1.90 -1.76
N GLN A 60 -7.53 -1.95 -0.84
CA GLN A 60 -8.65 -2.90 -0.89
C GLN A 60 -9.83 -2.38 -1.73
N ARG A 61 -10.09 -1.06 -1.65
CA ARG A 61 -11.17 -0.40 -2.38
C ARG A 61 -10.75 1.03 -2.68
N LEU A 62 -11.12 1.54 -3.86
CA LEU A 62 -10.92 2.92 -4.24
C LEU A 62 -12.24 3.50 -4.76
N GLY A 63 -12.66 4.62 -4.19
CA GLY A 63 -13.88 5.32 -4.58
C GLY A 63 -13.60 6.80 -4.83
N GLY A 64 -14.21 7.35 -5.86
CA GLY A 64 -14.20 8.77 -6.18
C GLY A 64 -15.58 9.39 -6.03
N SER A 65 -15.61 10.65 -5.59
CA SER A 65 -16.82 11.46 -5.52
C SER A 65 -16.62 12.75 -6.30
N ALA A 66 -17.52 13.07 -7.23
CA ALA A 66 -17.54 14.35 -7.93
C ALA A 66 -18.69 15.21 -7.38
N SER A 67 -18.52 16.53 -7.34
CA SER A 67 -19.55 17.47 -6.86
C SER A 67 -20.86 17.38 -7.66
N GLU A 68 -20.78 17.01 -8.93
CA GLU A 68 -21.93 16.95 -9.85
C GLU A 68 -22.63 15.58 -9.86
N LYS A 69 -21.94 14.50 -9.46
CA LYS A 69 -22.50 13.14 -9.46
C LYS A 69 -22.98 12.77 -8.07
N ARG A 70 -24.25 12.39 -7.95
CA ARG A 70 -24.87 11.92 -6.70
C ARG A 70 -24.31 10.55 -6.23
N TYR A 71 -23.58 9.84 -7.09
CA TYR A 71 -23.10 8.47 -6.84
C TYR A 71 -21.57 8.42 -6.76
N GLU A 72 -21.07 7.62 -5.81
CA GLU A 72 -19.64 7.29 -5.68
C GLU A 72 -19.22 6.41 -6.87
N GLN A 73 -18.20 6.82 -7.60
CA GLN A 73 -17.58 6.02 -8.65
C GLN A 73 -16.58 5.06 -7.99
N GLU A 74 -16.83 3.77 -8.08
CA GLU A 74 -15.83 2.77 -7.69
C GLU A 74 -14.80 2.57 -8.82
N PHE A 75 -13.52 2.49 -8.44
CA PHE A 75 -12.41 2.20 -9.34
C PHE A 75 -11.89 0.79 -9.07
N ARG A 76 -11.76 0.00 -10.13
CA ARG A 76 -11.30 -1.40 -10.08
C ARG A 76 -9.78 -1.50 -10.27
N PRO A 77 -9.09 -2.50 -9.71
CA PRO A 77 -7.67 -2.68 -9.99
C PRO A 77 -7.45 -3.02 -11.47
N PHE A 78 -6.64 -2.22 -12.17
CA PHE A 78 -6.39 -2.37 -13.61
C PHE A 78 -5.82 -3.75 -13.98
N TYR A 79 -4.90 -4.27 -13.17
CA TYR A 79 -4.25 -5.57 -13.40
C TYR A 79 -4.99 -6.75 -12.74
N SER A 80 -6.29 -6.63 -12.45
CA SER A 80 -7.05 -7.75 -11.91
C SER A 80 -7.39 -8.77 -13.01
N THR A 81 -7.27 -10.06 -12.70
CA THR A 81 -7.51 -11.17 -13.64
C THR A 81 -8.99 -11.54 -13.79
N LEU A 82 -9.92 -10.74 -13.24
CA LEU A 82 -11.35 -11.07 -13.29
C LEU A 82 -11.99 -10.57 -14.59
N SER A 83 -12.26 -11.50 -15.49
CA SER A 83 -13.01 -11.36 -16.74
C SER A 83 -14.52 -11.06 -16.54
N ALA A 84 -14.87 -10.16 -15.63
CA ALA A 84 -16.25 -9.81 -15.27
C ALA A 84 -16.57 -8.33 -15.54
N ASP A 85 -16.00 -7.75 -16.60
CA ASP A 85 -16.48 -6.48 -17.14
C ASP A 85 -17.56 -6.79 -18.18
N ASP A 86 -18.80 -6.85 -17.70
CA ASP A 86 -19.99 -6.97 -18.54
C ASP A 86 -20.25 -5.61 -19.22
N GLY A 87 -19.50 -5.36 -20.29
CA GLY A 87 -19.82 -4.38 -21.33
C GLY A 87 -19.57 -2.90 -21.05
N ASN A 88 -19.53 -2.44 -19.80
CA ASN A 88 -19.15 -1.05 -19.50
C ASN A 88 -17.70 -1.02 -19.06
N TYR A 89 -16.79 -0.69 -19.98
CA TYR A 89 -15.39 -0.38 -19.67
C TYR A 89 -15.35 0.43 -18.37
N GLY A 90 -14.85 -0.17 -17.28
CA GLY A 90 -14.97 0.43 -15.95
C GLY A 90 -14.04 1.63 -15.75
N ALA A 91 -14.12 2.24 -14.56
CA ALA A 91 -13.04 3.09 -14.06
C ALA A 91 -12.00 2.19 -13.38
N TYR A 92 -10.72 2.40 -13.66
CA TYR A 92 -9.65 1.58 -13.07
C TYR A 92 -8.59 2.42 -12.38
N PHE A 93 -7.88 1.77 -11.46
CA PHE A 93 -6.69 2.31 -10.84
C PHE A 93 -5.48 1.37 -10.99
N SER A 94 -4.30 1.95 -11.09
CA SER A 94 -3.02 1.26 -10.95
C SER A 94 -2.22 1.84 -9.81
N LEU A 95 -1.38 1.01 -9.19
CA LEU A 95 -0.48 1.44 -8.12
C LEU A 95 0.96 1.34 -8.57
N ARG A 96 1.73 2.38 -8.32
CA ARG A 96 3.19 2.40 -8.46
C ARG A 96 3.81 2.55 -7.08
N ARG A 97 4.75 1.68 -6.74
CA ARG A 97 5.47 1.72 -5.47
C ARG A 97 6.91 2.15 -5.70
N GLU A 98 7.37 3.10 -4.91
CA GLU A 98 8.77 3.55 -4.92
C GLU A 98 9.38 3.48 -3.54
N GLN A 99 10.70 3.32 -3.49
CA GLN A 99 11.42 3.45 -2.25
C GLN A 99 11.36 4.91 -1.78
N ARG A 100 11.06 5.11 -0.50
CA ARG A 100 11.02 6.44 0.09
C ARG A 100 12.40 7.08 0.00
N THR A 101 12.44 8.31 -0.50
CA THR A 101 13.68 9.09 -0.50
C THR A 101 13.97 9.57 0.92
N LEU A 102 15.15 9.23 1.43
CA LEU A 102 15.58 9.68 2.76
C LEU A 102 15.71 11.20 2.79
N SER A 103 15.17 11.82 3.84
CA SER A 103 15.40 13.23 4.15
C SER A 103 16.89 13.47 4.42
N GLU A 104 17.36 14.71 4.24
CA GLU A 104 18.76 15.06 4.51
C GLU A 104 19.16 14.73 5.95
N HIS A 105 18.26 14.95 6.90
CA HIS A 105 18.47 14.60 8.31
C HIS A 105 18.63 13.08 8.49
N ALA A 106 17.75 12.27 7.87
CA ALA A 106 17.84 10.81 7.94
C ALA A 106 19.13 10.27 7.27
N ARG A 107 19.61 10.90 6.19
CA ARG A 107 20.90 10.57 5.57
C ARG A 107 22.08 10.89 6.48
N ARG A 108 22.01 12.00 7.23
CA ARG A 108 23.11 12.49 8.07
C ARG A 108 23.21 11.75 9.40
N TYR A 109 22.09 11.44 10.04
CA TYR A 109 22.05 10.86 11.38
C TYR A 109 21.67 9.37 11.39
N GLY A 110 21.36 8.80 10.22
CA GLY A 110 20.89 7.44 10.08
C GLY A 110 19.43 7.27 10.47
N THR A 111 18.83 6.20 9.98
CA THR A 111 17.49 5.75 10.35
C THR A 111 17.58 4.71 11.47
N ARG A 112 16.53 4.63 12.32
CA ARG A 112 16.47 3.65 13.42
C ARG A 112 16.54 2.20 12.93
N THR A 113 16.17 1.95 11.66
CA THR A 113 16.31 0.66 10.97
C THR A 113 16.89 0.89 9.57
N GLY A 114 17.52 -0.10 8.96
CA GLY A 114 18.01 0.00 7.57
C GLY A 114 16.90 0.07 6.51
N TYR A 115 15.63 -0.06 6.91
CA TYR A 115 14.49 0.03 6.01
C TYR A 115 14.05 1.50 5.87
N ALA A 116 14.21 2.05 4.68
CA ALA A 116 13.86 3.45 4.38
C ALA A 116 12.34 3.69 4.26
N GLY A 117 11.56 2.62 4.08
CA GLY A 117 10.13 2.69 3.77
C GLY A 117 9.84 2.76 2.27
N SER A 118 8.56 2.64 1.93
CA SER A 118 8.06 2.79 0.56
C SER A 118 6.91 3.79 0.49
N GLU A 119 6.80 4.48 -0.65
CA GLU A 119 5.69 5.35 -1.00
C GLU A 119 4.84 4.68 -2.09
N VAL A 120 3.55 4.97 -2.11
CA VAL A 120 2.61 4.44 -3.10
C VAL A 120 1.94 5.59 -3.82
N PHE A 121 1.94 5.52 -5.14
CA PHE A 121 1.25 6.44 -6.03
C PHE A 121 0.12 5.71 -6.74
N VAL A 122 -1.00 6.40 -6.94
CA VAL A 122 -2.16 5.89 -7.67
C VAL A 122 -2.36 6.67 -8.96
N SER A 123 -2.63 5.94 -10.04
CA SER A 123 -3.09 6.49 -11.33
C SER A 123 -4.52 6.04 -11.56
N LEU A 124 -5.34 6.89 -12.17
CA LEU A 124 -6.75 6.64 -12.44
C LEU A 124 -7.00 6.75 -13.96
N VAL A 125 -7.77 5.81 -14.49
CA VAL A 125 -8.19 5.79 -15.91
C VAL A 125 -9.69 5.58 -15.99
N ASP A 126 -10.30 6.24 -16.97
CA ASP A 126 -11.73 6.14 -17.25
C ASP A 126 -12.09 4.97 -18.18
N GLU A 127 -13.38 4.88 -18.49
CA GLU A 127 -13.97 3.89 -19.39
C GLU A 127 -13.40 3.91 -20.82
N ARG A 128 -12.77 5.02 -21.22
CA ARG A 128 -12.17 5.18 -22.56
C ARG A 128 -10.65 5.00 -22.53
N GLN A 129 -10.11 4.50 -21.42
CA GLN A 129 -8.67 4.40 -21.17
C GLN A 129 -7.95 5.76 -21.23
N SER A 130 -8.69 6.86 -21.07
CA SER A 130 -8.13 8.20 -20.92
C SER A 130 -7.75 8.42 -19.46
N PRO A 131 -6.73 9.25 -19.16
CA PRO A 131 -6.51 9.73 -17.80
C PRO A 131 -7.82 10.27 -17.20
N TRP A 132 -8.13 9.92 -15.96
CA TRP A 132 -9.42 10.31 -15.38
C TRP A 132 -9.55 11.84 -15.25
N HIS A 133 -10.62 12.39 -15.84
CA HIS A 133 -11.01 13.80 -15.73
C HIS A 133 -12.11 13.97 -14.67
N SER A 134 -11.96 14.96 -13.79
CA SER A 134 -12.93 15.27 -12.72
C SER A 134 -14.18 15.97 -13.24
#